data_AF-A0A1J8Q7G1-F1
#
_entry.id   AF-A0A1J8Q7G1-F1
#
_cell.length_a   1.000
_cell.length_b   1.000
_cell.length_c   1.000
_cell.angle_alpha   90.00
_cell.angle_beta   90.00
_cell.angle_gamma   90.00
#
_symmetry.space_group_name_H-M   'P 1'
#
loop_
_entity.id
_entity.type
_entity.pdbx_description
1 polymer ?
#
loop_
_entity_poly.entity_id
_entity_poly.type
_entity_poly.pdbx_seq_one_letter_code
_entity_poly.pdbx_strand_id
1 'polypeptide(L)'
;MEILDKKSSIYSDRPVFPMAELVGLKEVLTMLPYGDSLRSSRKHFQRLIGSRAAVKVFHPIEEIETHRFLKRVLAEPGELMKHVQHTAGAVILRISYGYEVQEKNDPFVDLADRAVVIFSESSAPGAWMVNIIPSLAKVPEWFPGAGFKR
;
A
#
# COMPACT_ATOMS: atom_id res chain seq x y z
N MET A 1 16.18 -4.12 20.39
CA MET A 1 16.39 -4.28 18.94
C MET A 1 17.19 -5.55 18.59
N GLU A 2 17.06 -6.68 19.29
CA GLU A 2 17.88 -7.86 18.90
C GLU A 2 17.31 -8.58 17.67
N ILE A 3 15.99 -8.74 17.61
CA ILE A 3 15.31 -9.54 16.57
C ILE A 3 15.29 -8.81 15.23
N LEU A 4 14.79 -7.57 15.20
CA LEU A 4 14.56 -6.82 13.96
C LEU A 4 15.78 -6.09 13.40
N ASP A 5 16.87 -5.99 14.16
CA ASP A 5 18.11 -5.32 13.73
C ASP A 5 19.23 -6.35 13.58
N LYS A 6 19.73 -6.89 14.70
CA LYS A 6 20.84 -7.87 14.69
C LYS A 6 20.51 -9.17 13.96
N LYS A 7 19.27 -9.65 14.05
CA LYS A 7 18.80 -10.88 13.40
C LYS A 7 17.84 -10.59 12.23
N SER A 8 17.91 -9.38 11.66
CA SER A 8 17.04 -8.95 10.57
C SER A 8 17.10 -9.88 9.36
N SER A 9 18.26 -10.45 9.01
CA SER A 9 18.40 -11.41 7.91
C SER A 9 17.63 -12.71 8.11
N ILE A 10 17.24 -13.05 9.34
CA ILE A 10 16.52 -14.28 9.69
C ILE A 10 15.02 -14.00 9.83
N TYR A 11 14.65 -12.86 10.42
CA TYR A 11 13.24 -12.58 10.79
C TYR A 11 12.53 -11.55 9.90
N SER A 12 13.18 -11.03 8.86
CA SER A 12 12.56 -10.03 7.96
C SER A 12 11.72 -10.62 6.84
N ASP A 13 11.49 -11.94 6.81
CA ASP A 13 10.66 -12.57 5.79
C ASP A 13 9.17 -12.20 5.94
N ARG A 14 8.36 -12.58 4.96
CA ARG A 14 6.91 -12.30 4.95
C ARG A 14 6.11 -13.60 4.98
N PRO A 15 5.07 -13.69 5.83
CA PRO A 15 4.09 -14.77 5.72
C PRO A 15 3.46 -14.74 4.33
N VAL A 16 3.21 -15.93 3.77
CA VAL A 16 2.50 -16.07 2.50
C VAL A 16 1.00 -16.03 2.78
N PHE A 17 0.30 -15.13 2.12
CA PHE A 17 -1.16 -15.03 2.16
C PHE A 17 -1.73 -15.41 0.78
N PRO A 18 -2.15 -16.67 0.57
CA PRO A 18 -2.78 -17.11 -0.67
C PRO A 18 -3.90 -16.18 -1.18
N MET A 19 -4.71 -15.61 -0.29
CA MET A 19 -5.74 -14.64 -0.68
C MET A 19 -5.12 -13.36 -1.27
N ALA A 20 -4.07 -12.84 -0.65
CA ALA A 20 -3.35 -11.66 -1.16
C ALA A 20 -2.72 -11.95 -2.54
N GLU A 21 -2.20 -13.17 -2.76
CA GLU A 21 -1.70 -13.57 -4.08
C GLU A 21 -2.82 -13.62 -5.13
N LEU A 22 -4.00 -14.14 -4.78
CA LEU A 22 -5.15 -14.22 -5.68
C LEU A 22 -5.64 -12.84 -6.14
N VAL A 23 -5.55 -11.83 -5.28
CA VAL A 23 -5.92 -10.44 -5.62
C VAL A 23 -4.75 -9.62 -6.16
N GLY A 24 -3.64 -10.27 -6.54
CA GLY A 24 -2.53 -9.64 -7.26
C GLY A 24 -1.50 -8.91 -6.38
N LEU A 25 -1.50 -9.11 -5.06
CA LEU A 25 -0.60 -8.41 -4.13
C LEU A 25 0.76 -9.09 -3.91
N LYS A 26 1.01 -10.21 -4.59
CA LYS A 26 2.24 -11.01 -4.44
C LYS A 26 3.53 -10.21 -4.65
N GLU A 27 3.52 -9.29 -5.62
CA GLU A 27 4.72 -8.56 -6.05
C GLU A 27 4.84 -7.17 -5.43
N VAL A 28 3.89 -6.78 -4.57
CA VAL A 28 3.95 -5.50 -3.87
C VAL A 28 5.11 -5.52 -2.86
N LEU A 29 5.86 -4.42 -2.76
CA LEU A 29 7.07 -4.31 -1.92
C LEU A 29 6.88 -4.83 -0.48
N THR A 30 5.70 -4.60 0.10
CA THR A 30 5.36 -5.01 1.47
C THR A 30 5.20 -6.51 1.65
N MET A 31 4.92 -7.24 0.57
CA MET A 31 4.67 -8.69 0.51
C MET A 31 5.84 -9.50 -0.08
N LEU A 32 6.83 -8.84 -0.67
CA LEU A 32 8.00 -9.53 -1.20
C LEU A 32 8.72 -10.33 -0.08
N PRO A 33 9.01 -11.62 -0.30
CA PRO A 33 9.79 -12.40 0.64
C PRO A 33 11.21 -11.85 0.77
N TYR A 34 11.87 -12.18 1.87
CA TYR A 34 13.24 -11.75 2.07
C TYR A 34 14.16 -12.40 1.02
N GLY A 35 14.82 -11.55 0.22
CA GLY A 35 15.67 -12.00 -0.88
C GLY A 35 16.12 -10.84 -1.76
N ASP A 36 16.69 -11.17 -2.91
CA ASP A 36 17.30 -10.18 -3.82
C ASP A 36 16.28 -9.20 -4.39
N SER A 37 15.06 -9.65 -4.70
CA SER A 37 13.97 -8.77 -5.18
C SER A 37 13.63 -7.70 -4.14
N LEU A 38 13.39 -8.09 -2.87
CA LEU A 38 13.11 -7.13 -1.79
C LEU A 38 14.28 -6.18 -1.56
N ARG A 39 15.51 -6.71 -1.52
CA ARG A 39 16.74 -5.92 -1.32
C ARG A 39 16.95 -4.91 -2.44
N SER A 40 16.75 -5.33 -3.69
CA SER A 40 16.83 -4.48 -4.88
C SER A 40 15.79 -3.37 -4.82
N SER A 41 14.50 -3.71 -4.62
CA SER A 41 13.45 -2.69 -4.54
C SER A 41 13.70 -1.70 -3.41
N ARG A 42 14.05 -2.17 -2.21
CA ARG A 42 14.42 -1.28 -1.08
C ARG A 42 15.60 -0.37 -1.41
N LYS A 43 16.62 -0.86 -2.12
CA LYS A 43 17.76 -0.02 -2.54
C LYS A 43 17.32 1.13 -3.45
N HIS A 44 16.36 0.89 -4.35
CA HIS A 44 15.81 1.95 -5.21
C HIS A 44 15.01 2.97 -4.40
N PHE A 45 14.11 2.53 -3.52
CA PHE A 45 13.37 3.42 -2.62
C PHE A 45 14.32 4.24 -1.73
N GLN A 46 15.35 3.61 -1.16
CA GLN A 46 16.31 4.29 -0.29
C GLN A 46 17.07 5.41 -1.00
N ARG A 47 17.28 5.31 -2.32
CA ARG A 47 17.91 6.39 -3.10
C ARG A 47 17.00 7.61 -3.25
N LEU A 48 15.69 7.39 -3.38
CA LEU A 48 14.71 8.45 -3.60
C LEU A 48 14.22 9.09 -2.30
N ILE A 49 13.95 8.28 -1.27
CA ILE A 49 13.32 8.75 -0.02
C ILE A 49 14.06 8.33 1.24
N GLY A 50 15.25 7.74 1.13
CA GLY A 50 15.99 7.19 2.27
C GLY A 50 16.86 8.19 3.04
N SER A 51 16.93 9.45 2.61
CA SER A 51 17.68 10.49 3.30
C SER A 51 16.96 11.83 3.23
N ARG A 52 17.21 12.70 4.22
CA ARG A 52 16.66 14.07 4.24
C ARG A 52 17.03 14.86 2.98
N ALA A 53 18.25 14.69 2.47
CA ALA A 53 18.70 15.37 1.27
C ALA A 53 17.93 14.91 0.02
N ALA A 54 17.68 13.60 -0.09
CA ALA A 54 16.92 13.03 -1.20
C ALA A 54 15.44 13.46 -1.15
N VAL A 55 14.82 13.45 0.03
CA VAL A 55 13.40 13.84 0.20
C VAL A 55 13.17 15.34 -0.03
N LYS A 56 14.16 16.20 0.24
CA LYS A 56 14.02 17.66 0.15
C LYS A 56 13.52 18.15 -1.22
N VAL A 57 13.80 17.41 -2.29
CA VAL A 57 13.33 17.75 -3.65
C VAL A 57 11.80 17.70 -3.78
N PHE A 58 11.11 16.99 -2.89
CA PHE A 58 9.65 16.85 -2.88
C PHE A 58 8.95 17.86 -1.97
N HIS A 59 9.67 18.64 -1.15
CA HIS A 59 9.05 19.65 -0.28
C HIS A 59 8.11 20.63 -1.01
N PRO A 60 8.44 21.12 -2.24
CA PRO A 60 7.51 21.98 -2.96
C PRO A 60 6.16 21.30 -3.28
N ILE A 61 6.18 19.98 -3.52
CA ILE A 61 4.95 19.19 -3.73
C ILE A 61 4.16 19.12 -2.43
N GLU A 62 4.81 18.79 -1.31
CA GLU A 62 4.17 18.74 0.00
C GLU A 62 3.58 20.09 0.41
N GLU A 63 4.25 21.21 0.14
CA GLU A 63 3.76 22.56 0.45
C GLU A 63 2.50 22.90 -0.34
N ILE A 64 2.48 22.61 -1.65
CA ILE A 64 1.30 22.81 -2.51
C ILE A 64 0.12 21.97 -2.00
N GLU A 65 0.35 20.68 -1.74
CA GLU A 65 -0.70 19.78 -1.27
C GLU A 65 -1.16 20.11 0.15
N THR A 66 -0.28 20.65 1.00
CA THR A 66 -0.64 21.16 2.33
C THR A 66 -1.56 22.38 2.22
N HIS A 67 -1.29 23.33 1.33
CA HIS A 67 -2.19 24.46 1.11
C HIS A 67 -3.57 24.01 0.62
N ARG A 68 -3.63 23.02 -0.28
CA ARG A 68 -4.90 22.43 -0.74
C ARG A 68 -5.63 21.71 0.39
N PHE A 69 -4.91 20.93 1.19
CA PHE A 69 -5.43 20.27 2.39
C PHE A 69 -6.08 21.25 3.36
N LEU A 70 -5.40 22.35 3.70
CA LEU A 70 -5.93 23.36 4.62
C LEU A 70 -7.20 24.02 4.08
N LYS A 71 -7.29 24.28 2.77
CA LYS A 71 -8.51 24.78 2.13
C LYS A 71 -9.66 23.77 2.24
N ARG A 72 -9.40 22.48 2.03
CA ARG A 72 -10.40 21.41 2.17
C ARG A 72 -10.91 21.29 3.61
N VAL A 73 -9.99 21.32 4.59
CA VAL A 73 -10.34 21.28 6.02
C VAL A 73 -11.14 22.53 6.43
N LEU A 74 -10.80 23.71 5.94
CA LEU A 74 -11.56 24.93 6.21
C LEU A 74 -12.99 24.86 5.67
N ALA A 75 -13.17 24.28 4.48
CA ALA A 75 -14.48 24.15 3.85
C ALA A 75 -15.34 23.06 4.51
N GLU A 76 -14.75 21.91 4.84
CA GLU A 76 -15.45 20.72 5.32
C GLU A 76 -14.69 20.08 6.51
N PRO A 77 -14.66 20.72 7.71
CA PRO A 77 -13.81 20.29 8.83
C PRO A 77 -14.22 18.94 9.45
N GLY A 78 -15.47 18.51 9.25
CA GLY A 78 -15.97 17.21 9.72
C GLY A 78 -15.35 16.01 9.00
N GLU A 79 -14.70 16.22 7.84
CA GLU A 79 -14.18 15.17 6.97
C GLU A 79 -12.65 15.04 7.03
N LEU A 80 -12.03 15.39 8.18
CA LEU A 80 -10.58 15.49 8.33
C LEU A 80 -9.82 14.25 7.84
N MET A 81 -10.29 13.04 8.18
CA MET A 81 -9.63 11.79 7.78
C MET A 81 -9.61 11.61 6.27
N LYS A 82 -10.72 11.94 5.59
CA LYS A 82 -10.82 11.91 4.14
C LYS A 82 -9.85 12.89 3.50
N HIS A 83 -9.73 14.10 4.07
CA HIS A 83 -8.78 15.10 3.58
C HIS A 83 -7.32 14.66 3.75
N VAL A 84 -6.99 13.98 4.85
CA VAL A 84 -5.65 13.42 5.08
C VAL A 84 -5.33 12.33 4.05
N GLN A 85 -6.24 11.38 3.84
CA GLN A 85 -6.09 10.30 2.86
C GLN A 85 -5.91 10.85 1.44
N HIS A 86 -6.78 11.79 1.05
CA HIS A 86 -6.70 12.44 -0.26
C HIS A 86 -5.36 13.17 -0.46
N THR A 87 -4.88 13.88 0.55
CA THR A 87 -3.61 14.61 0.48
C THR A 87 -2.42 13.67 0.38
N ALA A 88 -2.42 12.58 1.15
CA ALA A 88 -1.39 11.54 1.04
C ALA A 88 -1.38 10.90 -0.35
N GLY A 89 -2.56 10.56 -0.88
CA GLY A 89 -2.73 10.07 -2.25
C GLY A 89 -2.19 11.04 -3.29
N ALA A 90 -2.52 12.33 -3.18
CA ALA A 90 -2.03 13.38 -4.07
C ALA A 90 -0.51 13.51 -4.08
N VAL A 91 0.13 13.53 -2.90
CA VAL A 91 1.60 13.57 -2.79
C VAL A 91 2.24 12.34 -3.43
N ILE A 92 1.73 11.14 -3.10
CA ILE A 92 2.27 9.88 -3.64
C ILE A 92 2.13 9.82 -5.16
N LEU A 93 0.96 10.14 -5.71
CA LEU A 93 0.69 10.11 -7.15
C LEU A 93 1.51 11.16 -7.90
N ARG A 94 1.73 12.34 -7.30
CA ARG A 94 2.59 13.38 -7.87
C ARG A 94 4.05 12.95 -7.91
N ILE A 95 4.56 12.32 -6.85
CA ILE A 95 5.95 11.84 -6.79
C ILE A 95 6.19 10.65 -7.72
N SER A 96 5.27 9.69 -7.74
CA SER A 96 5.46 8.41 -8.46
C SER A 96 5.10 8.48 -9.94
N TYR A 97 4.08 9.26 -10.31
CA TYR A 97 3.57 9.31 -11.69
C TYR A 97 3.56 10.72 -12.29
N GLY A 98 3.93 11.76 -11.52
CA GLY A 98 3.77 13.16 -11.95
C GLY A 98 2.30 13.60 -12.04
N TYR A 99 1.37 12.77 -11.59
CA TYR A 99 -0.07 12.98 -11.75
C TYR A 99 -0.57 14.10 -10.84
N GLU A 100 -1.43 14.98 -11.37
CA GLU A 100 -2.09 16.01 -10.59
C GLU A 100 -3.49 15.56 -10.20
N VAL A 101 -3.69 15.34 -8.90
CA VAL A 101 -4.96 14.89 -8.36
C VAL A 101 -6.03 15.98 -8.46
N GLN A 102 -7.23 15.56 -8.85
CA GLN A 102 -8.41 16.43 -8.86
C GLN A 102 -8.90 16.68 -7.44
N GLU A 103 -9.34 17.90 -7.15
CA GLU A 103 -9.76 18.29 -5.79
C GLU A 103 -10.93 17.48 -5.21
N LYS A 104 -11.76 16.87 -6.06
CA LYS A 104 -12.89 16.04 -5.64
C LYS A 104 -13.01 14.82 -6.55
N ASN A 105 -13.34 13.67 -5.94
CA ASN A 105 -13.64 12.40 -6.63
C ASN A 105 -12.58 12.00 -7.67
N ASP A 106 -11.31 12.08 -7.28
CA ASP A 106 -10.22 11.67 -8.15
C ASP A 106 -10.18 10.13 -8.27
N PRO A 107 -10.28 9.57 -9.48
CA PRO A 107 -10.40 8.13 -9.66
C PRO A 107 -9.15 7.36 -9.21
N PHE A 108 -7.97 7.98 -9.20
CA PHE A 108 -6.73 7.32 -8.79
C PHE A 108 -6.54 7.37 -7.28
N VAL A 109 -7.01 8.43 -6.61
CA VAL A 109 -7.10 8.44 -5.14
C VAL A 109 -8.09 7.37 -4.67
N ASP A 110 -9.28 7.31 -5.25
CA ASP A 110 -10.29 6.31 -4.91
C ASP A 110 -9.82 4.87 -5.22
N LEU A 111 -9.01 4.70 -6.27
CA LEU A 111 -8.37 3.42 -6.57
C LEU A 111 -7.31 3.05 -5.53
N ALA A 112 -6.47 4.00 -5.12
CA ALA A 112 -5.44 3.78 -4.11
C ALA A 112 -6.06 3.41 -2.75
N ASP A 113 -7.11 4.11 -2.33
CA ASP A 113 -7.83 3.81 -1.09
C ASP A 113 -8.46 2.40 -1.13
N ARG A 114 -9.09 2.03 -2.24
CA ARG A 114 -9.61 0.66 -2.42
C ARG A 114 -8.50 -0.38 -2.39
N ALA A 115 -7.35 -0.11 -3.01
CA ALA A 115 -6.21 -1.03 -2.97
C ALA A 115 -5.68 -1.26 -1.56
N VAL A 116 -5.67 -0.22 -0.71
CA VAL A 116 -5.30 -0.32 0.71
C VAL A 116 -6.30 -1.18 1.48
N VAL A 117 -7.60 -1.03 1.23
CA VAL A 117 -8.64 -1.88 1.83
C VAL A 117 -8.46 -3.34 1.43
N ILE A 118 -8.32 -3.62 0.13
CA ILE A 118 -8.09 -4.98 -0.39
C ILE A 118 -6.82 -5.59 0.23
N PHE A 119 -5.76 -4.81 0.35
CA PHE A 119 -4.54 -5.24 1.02
C PHE A 119 -4.78 -5.61 2.49
N SER A 120 -5.49 -4.76 3.24
CA SER A 120 -5.78 -5.02 4.65
C SER A 120 -6.65 -6.26 4.84
N GLU A 121 -7.68 -6.45 4.01
CA GLU A 121 -8.62 -7.56 4.14
C GLU A 121 -8.01 -8.90 3.70
N SER A 122 -7.25 -8.91 2.60
CA SER A 122 -6.64 -10.13 2.07
C SER A 122 -5.49 -10.68 2.93
N SER A 123 -4.80 -9.79 3.66
CA SER A 123 -3.70 -10.13 4.58
C SER A 123 -4.13 -10.30 6.05
N ALA A 124 -5.41 -10.07 6.36
CA ALA A 124 -5.93 -10.22 7.72
C ALA A 124 -5.85 -11.69 8.19
N PRO A 125 -5.23 -11.96 9.35
CA PRO A 125 -5.20 -13.30 9.92
C PRO A 125 -6.60 -13.84 10.20
N GLY A 126 -6.89 -15.06 9.75
CA GLY A 126 -8.17 -15.72 10.01
C GLY A 126 -9.36 -15.22 9.18
N ALA A 127 -9.19 -14.17 8.37
CA ALA A 127 -10.28 -13.65 7.52
C ALA A 127 -10.65 -14.61 6.38
N TRP A 128 -9.70 -15.42 5.91
CA TRP A 128 -9.89 -16.28 4.74
C TRP A 128 -9.40 -17.71 4.99
N MET A 129 -10.27 -18.68 4.74
CA MET A 129 -9.92 -20.10 4.87
C MET A 129 -8.79 -20.50 3.90
N VAL A 130 -8.70 -19.86 2.74
CA VAL A 130 -7.61 -20.11 1.76
C VAL A 130 -6.23 -19.73 2.31
N ASN A 131 -6.16 -18.81 3.30
CA ASN A 131 -4.90 -18.50 3.98
C ASN A 131 -4.47 -19.59 4.98
N ILE A 132 -5.40 -20.42 5.45
CA ILE A 132 -5.13 -21.55 6.36
C ILE A 132 -4.92 -22.85 5.58
N ILE A 133 -5.73 -23.04 4.53
CA ILE A 133 -5.73 -24.23 3.66
C ILE A 133 -5.43 -23.77 2.22
N PRO A 134 -4.15 -23.62 1.83
CA PRO A 134 -3.76 -23.05 0.53
C PRO A 134 -4.27 -23.83 -0.69
N SER A 135 -4.58 -25.12 -0.54
CA SER A 135 -5.14 -25.94 -1.64
C SER A 135 -6.49 -25.40 -2.14
N LEU A 136 -7.24 -24.66 -1.32
CA LEU A 136 -8.49 -24.00 -1.74
C LEU A 136 -8.27 -22.98 -2.86
N ALA A 137 -7.08 -22.40 -2.99
CA ALA A 137 -6.75 -21.48 -4.07
C ALA A 137 -6.79 -22.14 -5.46
N LYS A 138 -6.75 -23.48 -5.53
CA LYS A 138 -6.81 -24.24 -6.80
C LYS A 138 -8.23 -24.65 -7.19
N VAL A 139 -9.20 -24.48 -6.29
CA VAL A 139 -10.59 -24.88 -6.53
C VAL A 139 -11.22 -23.95 -7.59
N PRO A 140 -11.92 -24.48 -8.61
CA PRO A 140 -12.57 -23.63 -9.62
C PRO A 140 -13.64 -22.70 -9.04
N GLU A 141 -13.85 -21.54 -9.65
CA GLU A 141 -14.80 -20.49 -9.19
C GLU A 141 -16.28 -20.94 -9.20
N TRP A 142 -16.60 -22.01 -9.91
CA TRP A 142 -17.95 -22.58 -9.97
C TRP A 142 -18.25 -23.52 -8.78
N PHE A 143 -17.23 -23.98 -8.04
CA PHE A 143 -17.40 -24.97 -6.99
C PHE A 143 -18.14 -24.39 -5.77
N PRO A 144 -19.06 -25.14 -5.13
CA PRO A 144 -19.75 -24.68 -3.93
C PRO A 144 -18.76 -24.31 -2.81
N GLY A 145 -18.83 -23.07 -2.32
CA GLY A 145 -17.91 -22.56 -1.30
C GLY A 145 -16.66 -21.83 -1.85
N ALA A 146 -16.44 -21.79 -3.16
CA ALA A 146 -15.38 -20.99 -3.79
C ALA A 146 -15.77 -19.50 -4.01
N GLY A 147 -16.75 -18.99 -3.24
CA GLY A 147 -17.28 -17.63 -3.41
C GLY A 147 -16.24 -16.52 -3.19
N PHE A 148 -15.15 -16.80 -2.46
CA PHE A 148 -14.05 -15.86 -2.24
C PHE A 148 -13.25 -15.53 -3.50
N LYS A 149 -13.45 -16.24 -4.61
CA LYS A 149 -12.77 -15.96 -5.89
C LYS A 149 -13.55 -15.01 -6.80
N ARG A 150 -14.74 -14.59 -6.39
CA ARG A 150 -15.62 -13.69 -7.16
C ARG A 150 -15.59 -12.28 -6.59
#